data_AF-A0A1M7YQM8-F1
#
_entry.id   AF-A0A1M7YQM8-F1
#
_cell.length_a   1.000
_cell.length_b   1.000
_cell.length_c   1.000
_cell.angle_alpha   90.00
_cell.angle_beta   90.00
_cell.angle_gamma   90.00
#
_symmetry.space_group_name_H-M   'P 1'
#
loop_
_entity.id
_entity.type
_entity.pdbx_description
1 polymer ?
#
loop_
_entity_poly.entity_id
_entity_poly.type
_entity_poly.pdbx_seq_one_letter_code
_entity_poly.pdbx_strand_id
1 'polypeptide(L)'
;MNHKTVCNSAAFDLNHAGKSVYTSTSQTEMKPENNSGVTAHQANQKDNVVILSEHPYEALKASLAATCDNHPEMLCAEVRNTLQRLLEYKELLLHKDVLDTRVLKDFYSAMPELEQVVVDRGMDEISSAIYALDALIS
;
A
#
# COMPACT_ATOMS: atom_id res chain seq x y z
N MET A 1 22.52 -15.49 -25.34
CA MET A 1 22.89 -14.62 -24.20
C MET A 1 21.61 -14.30 -23.45
N ASN A 2 21.36 -15.01 -22.33
CA ASN A 2 20.18 -14.82 -21.50
C ASN A 2 20.59 -14.03 -20.25
N HIS A 3 20.19 -12.77 -20.16
CA HIS A 3 20.33 -12.00 -18.93
C HIS A 3 19.17 -12.36 -18.00
N LYS A 4 19.50 -13.05 -16.92
CA LYS A 4 18.61 -13.46 -15.85
C LYS A 4 18.64 -12.36 -14.78
N THR A 5 17.60 -11.53 -14.70
CA THR A 5 17.46 -10.56 -13.60
C THR A 5 16.76 -11.26 -12.45
N VAL A 6 17.47 -11.42 -11.33
CA VAL A 6 16.95 -11.96 -10.07
C VAL A 6 16.46 -10.78 -9.24
N CYS A 7 15.15 -10.68 -9.02
CA CYS A 7 14.60 -9.73 -8.06
C CYS A 7 14.67 -10.36 -6.66
N ASN A 8 15.61 -9.90 -5.84
CA ASN A 8 15.63 -10.19 -4.40
C ASN A 8 14.72 -9.18 -3.69
N SER A 9 13.50 -9.57 -3.36
CA SER A 9 12.68 -8.81 -2.42
C SER A 9 13.08 -9.18 -1.00
N ALA A 10 13.80 -8.28 -0.32
CA ALA A 10 14.06 -8.39 1.11
C ALA A 10 12.85 -7.84 1.87
N ALA A 11 12.05 -8.72 2.47
CA ALA A 11 11.09 -8.32 3.49
C ALA A 11 11.87 -8.09 4.80
N PHE A 12 11.87 -6.85 5.29
CA PHE A 12 12.36 -6.54 6.64
C PHE A 12 11.23 -6.80 7.63
N ASP A 13 11.25 -7.98 8.24
CA ASP A 13 10.44 -8.30 9.42
C ASP A 13 11.17 -7.75 10.66
N LEU A 14 10.61 -6.71 11.26
CA LEU A 14 11.23 -5.94 12.35
C LEU A 14 10.98 -6.52 13.74
N ASN A 15 10.47 -7.76 13.89
CA ASN A 15 10.10 -8.25 15.21
C ASN A 15 10.69 -9.57 15.70
N HIS A 16 11.63 -10.26 15.04
CA HIS A 16 12.27 -11.43 15.66
C HIS A 16 13.76 -11.58 15.34
N ALA A 17 14.57 -11.61 16.40
CA ALA A 17 15.99 -11.93 16.35
C ALA A 17 16.20 -13.39 15.88
N GLY A 18 16.95 -13.54 14.79
CA GLY A 18 17.78 -14.72 14.51
C GLY A 18 17.03 -16.02 14.17
N LYS A 19 16.77 -16.24 12.88
CA LYS A 19 17.04 -17.50 12.15
C LYS A 19 16.70 -17.33 10.67
N SER A 20 17.73 -17.36 9.83
CA SER A 20 17.59 -17.42 8.37
C SER A 20 17.15 -18.82 7.97
N VAL A 21 15.98 -18.95 7.33
CA VAL A 21 15.54 -20.20 6.69
C VAL A 21 15.66 -19.99 5.18
N TYR A 22 16.71 -20.55 4.59
CA TYR A 22 16.83 -20.75 3.16
C TYR A 22 15.99 -21.97 2.76
N THR A 23 14.96 -21.80 1.95
CA THR A 23 14.34 -22.93 1.22
C THR A 23 15.00 -23.07 -0.14
N SER A 24 16.02 -23.91 -0.20
CA SER A 24 16.54 -24.48 -1.45
C SER A 24 15.50 -25.45 -2.03
N THR A 25 14.93 -25.15 -3.20
CA THR A 25 14.17 -26.14 -3.96
C THR A 25 15.13 -26.88 -4.89
N SER A 26 15.59 -28.05 -4.44
CA SER A 26 16.36 -28.99 -5.24
C SER A 26 15.46 -29.62 -6.32
N GLN A 27 16.02 -29.75 -7.53
CA GLN A 27 15.48 -30.60 -8.60
C GLN A 27 15.61 -32.08 -8.18
N THR A 28 14.57 -32.87 -8.45
CA THR A 28 14.71 -34.30 -8.75
C THR A 28 13.68 -34.69 -9.83
N GLU A 29 14.18 -35.03 -11.02
CA GLU A 29 13.45 -35.77 -12.05
C GLU A 29 13.14 -37.19 -11.57
N MET A 30 11.93 -37.71 -11.81
CA MET A 30 11.66 -39.08 -12.29
C MET A 30 10.25 -39.13 -12.94
N LYS A 31 10.15 -39.82 -14.09
CA LYS A 31 8.96 -40.15 -14.92
C LYS A 31 8.71 -41.69 -14.80
N PRO A 32 7.70 -42.36 -15.42
CA PRO A 32 6.36 -42.02 -15.97
C PRO A 32 5.22 -42.96 -15.43
N GLU A 33 4.03 -42.88 -16.05
CA GLU A 33 2.89 -43.86 -16.15
C GLU A 33 1.57 -43.37 -15.52
N ASN A 34 0.65 -42.79 -16.30
CA ASN A 34 -0.40 -43.42 -17.14
C ASN A 34 -1.70 -43.76 -16.37
N ASN A 35 -2.70 -42.87 -16.42
CA ASN A 35 -4.06 -43.16 -16.91
C ASN A 35 -5.09 -42.09 -16.50
N SER A 36 -5.95 -41.78 -17.47
CA SER A 36 -7.38 -41.46 -17.31
C SER A 36 -7.79 -40.03 -16.98
N GLY A 37 -8.55 -39.44 -17.91
CA GLY A 37 -9.63 -38.51 -17.60
C GLY A 37 -9.35 -37.02 -17.80
N VAL A 38 -9.07 -36.57 -19.04
CA VAL A 38 -9.23 -35.15 -19.38
C VAL A 38 -10.72 -34.86 -19.53
N THR A 39 -11.37 -34.47 -18.44
CA THR A 39 -12.64 -33.76 -18.52
C THR A 39 -12.33 -32.32 -18.87
N ALA A 40 -12.69 -31.90 -20.09
CA ALA A 40 -12.66 -30.51 -20.51
C ALA A 40 -13.67 -29.71 -19.67
N HIS A 41 -13.22 -29.16 -18.54
CA HIS A 41 -13.96 -28.13 -17.84
C HIS A 41 -13.57 -26.78 -18.42
N GLN A 42 -14.47 -26.32 -19.30
CA GLN A 42 -14.65 -24.95 -19.77
C GLN A 42 -14.11 -23.94 -18.74
N ALA A 43 -12.99 -23.29 -19.08
CA ALA A 43 -12.46 -22.18 -18.30
C ALA A 43 -13.51 -21.06 -18.34
N ASN A 44 -14.31 -20.98 -17.27
CA ASN A 44 -15.25 -19.89 -17.08
C ASN A 44 -14.40 -18.67 -16.75
N GLN A 45 -14.25 -17.83 -17.77
CA GLN A 45 -13.60 -16.53 -17.73
C GLN A 45 -14.38 -15.66 -16.74
N LYS A 46 -14.05 -15.77 -15.45
CA LYS A 46 -14.49 -14.83 -14.43
C LYS A 46 -13.25 -14.25 -13.78
N ASP A 47 -12.92 -13.08 -14.33
CA ASP A 47 -12.26 -11.99 -13.66
C ASP A 47 -10.83 -12.30 -13.15
N ASN A 48 -9.89 -12.14 -14.09
CA ASN A 48 -8.58 -11.60 -13.76
C ASN A 48 -8.77 -10.26 -13.02
N VAL A 49 -8.95 -10.30 -11.70
CA VAL A 49 -8.74 -9.13 -10.87
C VAL A 49 -7.24 -8.90 -10.87
N VAL A 50 -6.80 -8.05 -11.80
CA VAL A 50 -5.52 -7.38 -11.69
C VAL A 50 -5.65 -6.53 -10.44
N ILE A 51 -5.15 -7.01 -9.31
CA ILE A 51 -4.84 -6.14 -8.19
C ILE A 51 -3.64 -5.32 -8.68
N LEU A 52 -3.92 -4.24 -9.41
CA LEU A 52 -2.98 -3.14 -9.52
C LEU A 52 -2.57 -2.84 -8.09
N SER A 53 -1.27 -2.75 -7.81
CA SER A 53 -0.80 -2.27 -6.52
C SER A 53 -1.29 -0.83 -6.37
N GLU A 54 -2.54 -0.69 -5.92
CA GLU A 54 -3.20 0.60 -5.77
C GLU A 54 -2.40 1.35 -4.72
N HIS A 55 -1.94 2.54 -5.10
CA HIS A 55 -1.37 3.46 -4.15
C HIS A 55 -2.39 3.65 -3.01
N PRO A 56 -1.97 3.61 -1.74
CA PRO A 56 -2.89 3.77 -0.60
C PRO A 56 -3.73 5.05 -0.65
N TYR A 57 -3.23 6.09 -1.33
CA TYR A 57 -3.99 7.32 -1.52
C TYR A 57 -5.23 7.14 -2.42
N GLU A 58 -5.29 6.12 -3.29
CA GLU A 58 -6.47 5.84 -4.10
C GLU A 58 -7.63 5.34 -3.23
N ALA A 59 -7.34 4.48 -2.24
CA ALA A 59 -8.32 4.05 -1.25
C ALA A 59 -8.81 5.21 -0.38
N LEU A 60 -7.89 6.11 0.02
CA LEU A 60 -8.23 7.34 0.74
C LEU A 60 -9.15 8.25 -0.09
N LYS A 61 -8.83 8.47 -1.37
CA LYS A 61 -9.66 9.27 -2.29
C LYS A 61 -11.05 8.65 -2.47
N ALA A 62 -11.12 7.34 -2.71
CA ALA A 62 -12.38 6.63 -2.86
C ALA A 62 -13.23 6.73 -1.59
N SER A 63 -12.61 6.60 -0.41
CA SER A 63 -13.30 6.76 0.87
C SER A 63 -13.85 8.17 1.06
N LEU A 64 -13.06 9.21 0.78
CA LEU A 64 -13.51 10.61 0.89
C LEU A 64 -14.68 10.90 -0.06
N ALA A 65 -14.58 10.43 -1.31
CA ALA A 65 -15.66 10.56 -2.29
C ALA A 65 -16.95 9.84 -1.85
N ALA A 66 -16.82 8.64 -1.29
CA ALA A 66 -17.97 7.86 -0.80
C ALA A 66 -18.62 8.47 0.45
N THR A 67 -17.83 9.00 1.39
CA THR A 67 -18.35 9.65 2.61
C THR A 67 -19.13 10.91 2.29
N CYS A 68 -18.75 11.62 1.22
CA CYS A 68 -19.38 12.87 0.82
C CYS A 68 -20.27 12.72 -0.42
N ASP A 69 -20.74 11.50 -0.71
CA ASP A 69 -21.57 11.23 -1.89
C ASP A 69 -22.83 12.13 -1.86
N ASN A 70 -22.98 12.95 -2.90
CA ASN A 70 -24.00 14.02 -3.06
C ASN A 70 -23.81 15.33 -2.28
N HIS A 71 -22.69 15.53 -1.58
CA HIS A 71 -22.38 16.75 -0.83
C HIS A 71 -21.01 17.34 -1.22
N PRO A 72 -20.91 18.04 -2.37
CA PRO A 72 -19.63 18.53 -2.89
C PRO A 72 -18.94 19.53 -1.95
N GLU A 73 -19.70 20.35 -1.22
CA GLU A 73 -19.13 21.27 -0.23
C GLU A 73 -18.48 20.53 0.95
N MET A 74 -19.08 19.42 1.39
CA MET A 74 -18.50 18.57 2.42
C MET A 74 -17.27 17.83 1.92
N LEU A 75 -17.27 17.38 0.66
CA LEU A 75 -16.10 16.77 0.04
C LEU A 75 -14.91 17.72 0.05
N CYS A 76 -15.10 18.97 -0.38
CA CYS A 76 -14.04 19.97 -0.37
C CYS A 76 -13.51 20.24 1.05
N ALA A 77 -14.39 20.29 2.05
CA ALA A 77 -14.00 20.50 3.44
C ALA A 77 -13.18 19.30 3.98
N GLU A 78 -13.63 18.07 3.73
CA GLU A 78 -12.93 16.87 4.19
C GLU A 78 -11.59 16.67 3.48
N VAL A 79 -11.54 16.90 2.16
CA VAL A 79 -10.26 16.84 1.41
C VAL A 79 -9.28 17.88 1.95
N ARG A 80 -9.72 19.10 2.27
CA ARG A 80 -8.86 20.12 2.90
C ARG A 80 -8.37 19.70 4.28
N ASN A 81 -9.24 19.11 5.10
CA ASN A 81 -8.87 18.61 6.43
C ASN A 81 -7.82 17.50 6.33
N THR A 82 -7.99 16.55 5.41
CA THR A 82 -7.01 15.49 5.15
C THR A 82 -5.69 16.05 4.61
N LEU A 83 -5.74 16.99 3.66
CA LEU A 83 -4.55 17.68 3.14
C LEU A 83 -3.77 18.36 4.27
N GLN A 84 -4.46 19.07 5.16
CA GLN A 84 -3.84 19.74 6.30
C GLN A 84 -3.14 18.73 7.22
N ARG A 85 -3.81 17.64 7.60
CA ARG A 85 -3.20 16.60 8.46
C ARG A 85 -1.98 15.95 7.83
N LEU A 86 -2.03 15.64 6.54
CA LEU A 86 -0.89 15.05 5.82
C LEU A 86 0.29 16.03 5.71
N LEU A 87 0.02 17.31 5.45
CA LEU A 87 1.04 18.36 5.42
C LEU A 87 1.69 18.57 6.80
N GLU A 88 0.88 18.65 7.86
CA GLU A 88 1.35 18.78 9.23
C GLU A 88 2.20 17.57 9.64
N TYR A 89 1.75 16.35 9.37
CA TYR A 89 2.55 15.16 9.66
C TYR A 89 3.86 15.12 8.88
N LYS A 90 3.83 15.53 7.61
CA LYS A 90 5.03 15.65 6.77
C LYS A 90 6.04 16.64 7.37
N GLU A 91 5.58 17.77 7.87
CA GLU A 91 6.42 18.76 8.56
C GLU A 91 7.02 18.19 9.86
N LEU A 92 6.21 17.48 10.65
CA LEU A 92 6.70 16.81 11.86
C LEU A 92 7.80 15.78 11.53
N LEU A 93 7.68 15.05 10.43
CA LEU A 93 8.71 14.12 9.96
C LEU A 93 10.02 14.82 9.57
N LEU A 94 9.94 16.01 8.95
CA LEU A 94 11.12 16.81 8.60
C LEU A 94 11.85 17.33 9.84
N HIS A 95 11.12 17.56 10.93
CA HIS A 95 11.66 18.06 12.19
C HIS A 95 11.80 17.00 13.29
N LYS A 96 11.70 15.72 12.95
CA LYS A 96 11.69 14.61 13.93
C LYS A 96 12.92 14.56 14.84
N ASP A 97 14.07 15.06 14.37
CA ASP A 97 15.33 15.03 15.12
C ASP A 97 15.40 16.12 16.22
N VAL A 98 14.50 17.10 16.17
CA VAL A 98 14.43 18.21 17.15
C VAL A 98 13.13 18.21 17.96
N LEU A 99 12.15 17.39 17.58
CA LEU A 99 10.86 17.26 18.25
C LEU A 99 10.88 16.15 19.31
N ASP A 100 10.07 16.31 20.35
CA ASP A 100 9.78 15.20 21.28
C ASP A 100 9.08 14.08 20.51
N THR A 101 9.59 12.85 20.61
CA THR A 101 9.02 11.65 19.97
C THR A 101 7.53 11.46 20.30
N ARG A 102 7.07 11.93 21.46
CA ARG A 102 5.66 11.90 21.84
C ARG A 102 4.79 12.71 20.89
N VAL A 103 5.26 13.87 20.42
CA VAL A 103 4.50 14.74 19.51
C VAL A 103 4.18 14.01 18.20
N LEU A 104 5.18 13.36 17.60
CA LEU A 104 4.97 12.60 16.36
C LEU A 104 4.03 11.42 16.57
N LYS A 105 4.18 10.70 17.70
CA LYS A 105 3.34 9.56 18.03
C LYS A 105 1.89 9.97 18.30
N ASP A 106 1.68 11.04 19.06
CA ASP A 106 0.36 11.53 19.42
C ASP A 106 -0.37 12.05 18.18
N PHE A 107 0.34 12.75 17.28
CA PHE A 107 -0.21 13.18 16.01
C PHE A 107 -0.61 11.99 15.14
N TYR A 108 0.30 11.04 14.92
CA TYR A 108 0.02 9.81 14.17
C TYR A 108 -1.20 9.06 14.72
N SER A 109 -1.28 8.90 16.04
CA SER A 109 -2.36 8.16 16.69
C SER A 109 -3.73 8.83 16.54
N ALA A 110 -3.75 10.15 16.31
CA ALA A 110 -4.97 10.91 16.09
C ALA A 110 -5.42 10.91 14.61
N MET A 111 -4.57 10.46 13.68
CA MET A 111 -4.91 10.40 12.27
C MET A 111 -5.92 9.26 11.99
N PRO A 112 -6.87 9.45 11.05
CA PRO A 112 -7.70 8.36 10.53
C PRO A 112 -6.87 7.21 9.96
N GLU A 113 -7.38 5.97 10.05
CA GLU A 113 -6.66 4.76 9.63
C GLU A 113 -6.16 4.81 8.18
N LEU A 114 -6.97 5.32 7.25
CA LEU A 114 -6.55 5.42 5.84
C LEU A 114 -5.43 6.45 5.64
N GLU A 115 -5.38 7.50 6.45
CA GLU A 115 -4.27 8.45 6.43
C GLU A 115 -3.01 7.83 7.06
N GLN A 116 -3.17 7.03 8.12
CA GLN A 116 -2.09 6.25 8.72
C GLN A 116 -1.44 5.30 7.69
N VAL A 117 -2.25 4.60 6.91
CA VAL A 117 -1.76 3.69 5.84
C VAL A 117 -0.94 4.44 4.79
N VAL A 118 -1.30 5.69 4.46
CA VAL A 118 -0.52 6.54 3.55
C VAL A 118 0.82 6.91 4.19
N VAL A 119 0.82 7.38 5.44
CA VAL A 119 2.05 7.83 6.10
C VAL A 119 3.02 6.68 6.42
N ASP A 120 2.51 5.47 6.69
CA ASP A 120 3.29 4.25 6.92
C ASP A 120 4.15 3.86 5.70
N ARG A 121 3.75 4.30 4.51
CA ARG A 121 4.51 4.09 3.26
C ARG A 121 5.62 5.11 3.05
N GLY A 122 5.67 6.16 3.85
CA GLY A 122 6.75 7.14 3.90
C GLY A 122 6.48 8.44 3.12
N MET A 123 7.47 9.33 3.15
CA MET A 123 7.39 10.72 2.67
C MET A 123 6.97 10.87 1.20
N ASP A 124 7.40 9.96 0.33
CA ASP A 124 7.06 10.00 -1.10
C ASP A 124 5.58 9.70 -1.32
N GLU A 125 5.03 8.76 -0.55
CA GLU A 125 3.62 8.41 -0.63
C GLU A 125 2.74 9.53 -0.06
N ILE A 126 3.16 10.15 1.04
CA ILE A 126 2.51 11.35 1.58
C ILE A 126 2.47 12.46 0.52
N SER A 127 3.57 12.66 -0.21
CA SER A 127 3.66 13.68 -1.26
C SER A 127 2.72 13.36 -2.44
N SER A 128 2.68 12.09 -2.85
CA SER A 128 1.76 11.60 -3.90
C SER A 128 0.30 11.78 -3.48
N ALA A 129 -0.03 11.45 -2.23
CA ALA A 129 -1.37 11.64 -1.68
C ALA A 129 -1.80 13.11 -1.67
N ILE A 130 -0.92 14.01 -1.20
CA ILE A 130 -1.18 15.45 -1.20
C ILE A 130 -1.47 15.94 -2.62
N TYR A 131 -0.63 15.60 -3.60
CA TYR A 131 -0.85 15.99 -5.00
C TYR A 131 -2.17 15.45 -5.55
N ALA A 132 -2.46 14.17 -5.29
CA ALA A 132 -3.65 13.51 -5.81
C ALA A 132 -4.95 14.02 -5.17
N LEU A 133 -4.90 14.46 -3.90
CA LEU A 133 -6.02 15.06 -3.17
C LEU A 133 -6.22 16.53 -3.54
N ASP A 134 -5.15 17.31 -3.69
CA ASP A 134 -5.22 18.70 -4.14
C ASP A 134 -5.85 18.80 -5.54
N ALA A 135 -5.53 17.85 -6.42
CA ALA A 135 -6.14 17.73 -7.74
C ALA A 135 -7.65 17.38 -7.71
N LEU A 136 -8.21 16.90 -6.59
CA LEU A 136 -9.66 16.66 -6.48
C LEU A 136 -10.47 17.94 -6.23
N ILE A 137 -9.83 18.99 -5.69
CA ILE A 137 -10.51 20.22 -5.27
C ILE A 137 -10.01 21.47 -6.01
N SER A 138 -9.06 21.30 -6.93
CA SER A 138 -8.57 22.32 -7.86
C SER A 138 -9.51 22.49 -9.06
#